data_AF-A0A0D1C0Q2-F1
#
_entry.id   AF-A0A0D1C0Q2-F1
#
_cell.length_a   1.000
_cell.length_b   1.000
_cell.length_c   1.000
_cell.angle_alpha   90.00
_cell.angle_beta   90.00
_cell.angle_gamma   90.00
#
_symmetry.space_group_name_H-M   'P 1'
#
loop_
_entity.id
_entity.type
_entity.pdbx_description
1 polymer ?
#
loop_
_entity_poly.entity_id
_entity_poly.type
_entity_poly.pdbx_seq_one_letter_code
_entity_poly.pdbx_strand_id
1 'polypeptide(L)'
;MQLSRRLLFGSAVWEVTRPRTPLTSGHLMIRLSNPATALDQRSAADWLRCHNAARRALADVLGADTCTLLFAHRWHPLGAAIGEPAAESSTPTFHLFGRWDGEPVTPAEQLSLPAQRRKPAEDRDLDTYDAGLRSALLKAAAAAAAKAPDGSATEPRAETLPATGPEETAPLPAIRAWTPSSPAGSDHTVLAPDRPIGSVEDVTPRELLALAAALETLALRPAVTGLSCVVPDTAVTDGRLELHALGRSAGEAVNPFEMLLRAPEISPALL
;
A
#
# COMPACT_ATOMS: atom_id res chain seq x y z
N MET A 1 -0.95 27.08 -5.25
CA MET A 1 -0.74 25.62 -5.18
C MET A 1 -1.85 24.92 -5.93
N GLN A 2 -1.51 24.18 -6.98
CA GLN A 2 -2.48 23.38 -7.70
C GLN A 2 -2.63 22.06 -6.93
N LEU A 3 -3.68 21.97 -6.10
CA LEU A 3 -4.00 20.81 -5.24
C LEU A 3 -4.59 19.64 -6.06
N SER A 4 -4.00 19.36 -7.22
CA SER A 4 -4.46 18.32 -8.13
C SER A 4 -3.57 17.10 -8.01
N ARG A 5 -4.21 15.93 -7.87
CA ARG A 5 -3.54 14.64 -8.01
C ARG A 5 -2.83 14.59 -9.35
N ARG A 6 -1.60 14.09 -9.35
CA ARG A 6 -0.82 13.93 -10.57
C ARG A 6 -0.77 12.45 -10.90
N LEU A 7 -1.38 12.07 -12.02
CA LEU A 7 -1.27 10.71 -12.55
C LEU A 7 0.18 10.47 -12.96
N LEU A 8 0.76 9.36 -12.48
CA LEU A 8 2.07 8.91 -12.89
C LEU A 8 1.97 7.70 -13.81
N PHE A 9 1.05 6.78 -13.49
CA PHE A 9 0.80 5.59 -14.29
C PHE A 9 -0.63 5.09 -14.07
N GLY A 10 -1.31 4.71 -15.14
CA GLY A 10 -2.61 4.05 -15.08
C GLY A 10 -2.52 2.64 -15.63
N SER A 11 -3.00 1.67 -14.85
CA SER A 11 -3.18 0.29 -15.30
C SER A 11 -4.64 0.03 -15.66
N ALA A 12 -5.03 -1.25 -15.76
CA ALA A 12 -6.38 -1.62 -16.17
C ALA A 12 -7.43 -1.36 -15.07
N VAL A 13 -7.03 -1.47 -13.79
CA VAL A 13 -7.93 -1.37 -12.63
C VAL A 13 -7.41 -0.36 -11.61
N TRP A 14 -6.09 -0.30 -11.42
CA TRP A 14 -5.42 0.58 -10.46
C TRP A 14 -4.53 1.61 -11.14
N GLU A 15 -4.33 2.73 -10.44
CA GLU A 15 -3.46 3.84 -10.85
C GLU A 15 -2.40 4.11 -9.79
N VAL A 16 -1.20 4.48 -10.22
CA VAL A 16 -0.15 5.06 -9.38
C VAL A 16 -0.15 6.57 -9.59
N THR A 17 -0.29 7.31 -8.50
CA THR A 17 -0.47 8.77 -8.51
C THR A 17 0.38 9.43 -7.43
N ARG A 18 0.60 10.74 -7.57
CA ARG A 18 0.93 11.59 -6.42
C ARG A 18 -0.34 11.87 -5.61
N PRO A 19 -0.28 11.73 -4.27
CA PRO A 19 -1.30 12.30 -3.39
C PRO A 19 -1.50 13.80 -3.69
N ARG A 20 -2.66 14.36 -3.33
CA ARG A 20 -2.89 15.82 -3.32
C ARG A 20 -1.95 16.54 -2.35
N THR A 21 -1.55 15.84 -1.29
CA THR A 21 -0.66 16.35 -0.24
C THR A 21 0.49 15.36 -0.04
N PRO A 22 1.43 15.24 -1.00
CA PRO A 22 2.58 14.35 -0.84
C PRO A 22 3.40 14.79 0.38
N LEU A 23 3.75 13.84 1.24
CA LEU A 23 4.44 14.13 2.50
C LEU A 23 5.97 14.05 2.34
N THR A 24 6.43 13.29 1.35
CA THR A 24 7.83 13.15 0.95
C THR A 24 7.91 13.03 -0.58
N SER A 25 9.10 13.23 -1.15
CA SER A 25 9.33 13.01 -2.59
C SER A 25 9.17 11.54 -3.01
N GLY A 26 9.26 10.61 -2.06
CA GLY A 26 9.00 9.17 -2.26
C GLY A 26 7.56 8.74 -1.93
N HIS A 27 6.66 9.68 -1.60
CA HIS A 27 5.26 9.36 -1.29
C HIS A 27 4.43 9.23 -2.58
N LEU A 28 4.01 8.00 -2.88
CA LEU A 28 3.11 7.63 -3.97
C LEU A 28 1.80 7.08 -3.41
N MET A 29 0.75 7.09 -4.23
CA MET A 29 -0.55 6.50 -3.89
C MET A 29 -1.00 5.55 -5.00
N ILE A 30 -1.35 4.32 -4.61
CA ILE A 30 -2.03 3.34 -5.47
C ILE A 30 -3.52 3.43 -5.18
N ARG A 31 -4.30 3.76 -6.20
CA ARG A 31 -5.74 4.03 -6.06
C ARG A 31 -6.53 3.29 -7.12
N LEU A 32 -7.72 2.84 -6.75
CA LEU A 32 -8.64 2.22 -7.69
C LEU A 32 -9.21 3.27 -8.67
N SER A 33 -9.16 2.99 -9.97
CA SER A 33 -9.68 3.90 -11.00
C SER A 33 -11.20 4.08 -10.88
N ASN A 34 -11.91 2.97 -10.69
CA ASN A 34 -13.36 2.93 -10.50
C ASN A 34 -13.70 2.38 -9.10
N PRO A 35 -14.25 3.19 -8.19
CA PRO A 35 -14.61 2.75 -6.83
C PRO A 35 -15.60 1.58 -6.77
N ALA A 36 -16.35 1.31 -7.84
CA ALA A 36 -17.29 0.20 -7.91
C ALA A 36 -16.65 -1.14 -8.29
N THR A 37 -15.38 -1.16 -8.69
CA THR A 37 -14.69 -2.39 -9.06
C THR A 37 -14.42 -3.24 -7.81
N ALA A 38 -14.89 -4.49 -7.83
CA ALA A 38 -14.63 -5.44 -6.76
C ALA A 38 -13.14 -5.84 -6.71
N LEU A 39 -12.67 -6.20 -5.51
CA LEU A 39 -11.36 -6.82 -5.34
C LEU A 39 -11.49 -8.33 -5.63
N ASP A 40 -11.33 -8.69 -6.90
CA ASP A 40 -11.24 -10.07 -7.39
C ASP A 40 -9.79 -10.43 -7.76
N GLN A 41 -9.57 -11.65 -8.29
CA GLN A 41 -8.23 -12.12 -8.68
C GLN A 41 -7.56 -11.22 -9.74
N ARG A 42 -8.34 -10.65 -10.67
CA ARG A 42 -7.81 -9.75 -11.71
C ARG A 42 -7.41 -8.40 -11.11
N SER A 43 -8.26 -7.83 -10.27
CA SER A 43 -8.00 -6.58 -9.55
C SER A 43 -6.80 -6.72 -8.61
N ALA A 44 -6.70 -7.83 -7.88
CA ALA A 44 -5.56 -8.13 -7.01
C ALA A 44 -4.25 -8.27 -7.80
N ALA A 45 -4.26 -8.96 -8.95
CA ALA A 45 -3.10 -9.06 -9.83
C ALA A 45 -2.68 -7.69 -10.39
N ASP A 46 -3.64 -6.85 -10.75
CA ASP A 46 -3.39 -5.50 -11.26
C ASP A 46 -2.82 -4.56 -10.19
N TRP A 47 -3.32 -4.68 -8.96
CA TRP A 47 -2.78 -3.98 -7.80
C TRP A 47 -1.32 -4.36 -7.55
N LEU A 48 -1.00 -5.66 -7.52
CA LEU A 48 0.38 -6.15 -7.32
C LEU A 48 1.33 -5.66 -8.42
N ARG A 49 0.87 -5.61 -9.68
CA ARG A 49 1.65 -5.01 -10.78
C ARG A 49 1.95 -3.54 -10.52
N CYS A 50 0.95 -2.75 -10.12
CA CYS A 50 1.13 -1.33 -9.81
C CYS A 50 2.07 -1.13 -8.63
N HIS A 51 1.90 -1.92 -7.57
CA HIS A 51 2.74 -1.89 -6.37
C HIS A 51 4.21 -2.18 -6.70
N ASN A 52 4.49 -3.29 -7.40
CA ASN A 52 5.86 -3.68 -7.72
C ASN A 52 6.51 -2.71 -8.71
N ALA A 53 5.74 -2.18 -9.67
CA ALA A 53 6.23 -1.12 -10.57
C ALA A 53 6.57 0.17 -9.81
N ALA A 54 5.72 0.58 -8.85
CA ALA A 54 5.95 1.76 -8.03
C ALA A 54 7.22 1.62 -7.16
N ARG A 55 7.40 0.47 -6.51
CA ARG A 55 8.62 0.17 -5.72
C ARG A 55 9.88 0.25 -6.58
N ARG A 56 9.88 -0.38 -7.76
CA ARG A 56 11.00 -0.32 -8.69
C ARG A 56 11.27 1.09 -9.20
N ALA A 57 10.22 1.87 -9.48
CA ALA A 57 10.38 3.26 -9.90
C ALA A 57 10.98 4.13 -8.79
N LEU A 58 10.58 3.92 -7.53
CA LEU A 58 11.17 4.59 -6.37
C LEU A 58 12.65 4.21 -6.20
N ALA A 59 12.98 2.93 -6.35
CA ALA A 59 14.37 2.46 -6.34
C ALA A 59 15.21 3.08 -7.46
N ASP A 60 14.72 3.04 -8.71
CA ASP A 60 15.45 3.53 -9.89
C ASP A 60 15.68 5.05 -9.87
N VAL A 61 14.72 5.82 -9.35
CA VAL A 61 14.72 7.29 -9.46
C VAL A 61 15.25 7.98 -8.19
N LEU A 62 14.91 7.44 -7.02
CA LEU A 62 15.27 8.03 -5.73
C LEU A 62 16.37 7.22 -5.01
N GLY A 63 16.75 6.05 -5.53
CA GLY A 63 17.65 5.15 -4.82
C GLY A 63 16.98 4.49 -3.61
N ALA A 64 15.65 4.36 -3.62
CA ALA A 64 14.93 3.79 -2.49
C ALA A 64 15.26 2.30 -2.28
N ASP A 65 15.65 1.93 -1.06
CA ASP A 65 16.04 0.57 -0.69
C ASP A 65 14.89 -0.22 -0.03
N THR A 66 13.99 0.50 0.63
CA THR A 66 12.83 -0.04 1.31
C THR A 66 11.59 0.78 0.97
N CYS A 67 10.42 0.14 1.00
CA CYS A 67 9.16 0.86 0.92
C CYS A 67 8.15 0.35 1.94
N THR A 68 7.43 1.29 2.53
CA THR A 68 6.38 1.01 3.52
C THR A 68 5.01 1.37 2.96
N LEU A 69 4.07 0.43 3.04
CA LEU A 69 2.68 0.63 2.63
C LEU A 69 1.84 1.03 3.85
N LEU A 70 0.98 2.04 3.69
CA LEU A 70 0.03 2.49 4.69
C LEU A 70 -1.35 2.66 4.07
N PHE A 71 -2.38 2.19 4.75
CA PHE A 71 -3.76 2.40 4.30
C PHE A 71 -4.76 2.28 5.43
N ALA A 72 -5.90 2.93 5.27
CA ALA A 72 -7.03 2.83 6.18
C ALA A 72 -8.02 1.79 5.63
N HIS A 73 -8.53 0.91 6.49
CA HIS A 73 -9.58 -0.06 6.14
C HIS A 73 -10.83 0.18 6.99
N ARG A 74 -11.92 0.62 6.36
CA ARG A 74 -13.17 1.09 7.00
C ARG A 74 -13.01 2.23 8.02
N TRP A 75 -11.79 2.75 8.17
CA TRP A 75 -11.47 3.86 9.06
C TRP A 75 -11.54 5.18 8.29
N HIS A 76 -12.22 6.15 8.87
CA HIS A 76 -12.27 7.52 8.38
C HIS A 76 -11.81 8.43 9.52
N PRO A 77 -10.57 8.94 9.48
CA PRO A 77 -10.06 9.72 10.59
C PRO A 77 -10.88 11.00 10.77
N LEU A 78 -11.32 11.26 12.00
CA LEU A 78 -11.99 12.50 12.39
C LEU A 78 -11.00 13.43 13.09
N GLY A 79 -11.13 14.74 12.87
CA GLY A 79 -10.31 15.76 13.55
C GLY A 79 -8.85 15.80 13.07
N ALA A 80 -7.91 15.65 14.01
CA ALA A 80 -6.47 15.86 13.75
C ALA A 80 -5.81 14.79 12.87
N ALA A 81 -6.43 13.61 12.70
CA ALA A 81 -6.00 12.55 11.79
C ALA A 81 -4.49 12.19 11.87
N ILE A 82 -3.94 12.05 13.09
CA ILE A 82 -2.54 11.64 13.31
C ILE A 82 -2.34 10.20 12.81
N GLY A 83 -1.19 9.94 12.17
CA GLY A 83 -0.74 8.61 11.79
C GLY A 83 -1.10 8.15 10.38
N GLU A 84 -2.29 8.47 9.87
CA GLU A 84 -2.63 8.17 8.48
C GLU A 84 -2.39 9.37 7.57
N PRO A 85 -1.91 9.16 6.33
CA PRO A 85 -2.11 10.12 5.26
C PRO A 85 -3.60 10.49 5.13
N ALA A 86 -3.89 11.70 4.67
CA ALA A 86 -5.28 12.15 4.55
C ALA A 86 -6.05 11.25 3.56
N ALA A 87 -7.17 10.67 4.02
CA ALA A 87 -8.07 9.95 3.14
C ALA A 87 -8.62 10.91 2.07
N GLU A 88 -8.20 10.75 0.82
CA GLU A 88 -8.50 11.75 -0.19
C GLU A 88 -9.84 11.53 -0.92
N SER A 89 -10.43 10.34 -0.81
CA SER A 89 -11.75 10.00 -1.35
C SER A 89 -12.33 8.75 -0.67
N SER A 90 -13.61 8.46 -0.94
CA SER A 90 -14.27 7.19 -0.60
C SER A 90 -13.77 5.99 -1.43
N THR A 91 -12.61 6.11 -2.06
CA THR A 91 -12.02 5.10 -2.94
C THR A 91 -10.93 4.36 -2.17
N PRO A 92 -10.82 3.03 -2.28
CA PRO A 92 -9.67 2.30 -1.75
C PRO A 92 -8.36 2.93 -2.23
N THR A 93 -7.51 3.29 -1.28
CA THR A 93 -6.24 3.99 -1.50
C THR A 93 -5.17 3.40 -0.60
N PHE A 94 -3.99 3.22 -1.18
CA PHE A 94 -2.81 2.73 -0.48
C PHE A 94 -1.67 3.71 -0.69
N HIS A 95 -1.05 4.14 0.40
CA HIS A 95 0.05 5.07 0.41
C HIS A 95 1.36 4.29 0.48
N LEU A 96 2.25 4.52 -0.46
CA LEU A 96 3.56 3.90 -0.52
C LEU A 96 4.62 4.96 -0.26
N PHE A 97 5.50 4.71 0.70
CA PHE A 97 6.62 5.56 1.02
C PHE A 97 7.93 4.83 0.71
N GLY A 98 8.67 5.29 -0.29
CA GLY A 98 10.05 4.87 -0.49
C GLY A 98 10.99 5.57 0.48
N ARG A 99 11.99 4.85 1.00
CA ARG A 99 13.06 5.36 1.88
C ARG A 99 14.40 5.28 1.16
N TRP A 100 15.21 6.32 1.28
CA TRP A 100 16.52 6.40 0.65
C TRP A 100 17.44 7.33 1.45
N ASP A 101 18.74 7.14 1.27
CA ASP A 101 19.74 8.03 1.86
C ASP A 101 19.62 9.45 1.30
N GLY A 102 19.37 10.43 2.17
CA GLY A 102 19.25 11.83 1.78
C GLY A 102 17.82 12.34 1.64
N GLU A 103 16.82 11.60 2.15
CA GLU A 103 15.50 12.17 2.33
C GLU A 103 15.52 13.38 3.30
N PRO A 104 14.81 14.47 3.00
CA PRO A 104 14.83 15.68 3.83
C PRO A 104 13.95 15.57 5.09
N VAL A 105 12.98 14.66 5.07
CA VAL A 105 12.02 14.41 6.16
C VAL A 105 11.50 12.98 6.02
N THR A 106 11.39 12.27 7.14
CA THR A 106 10.92 10.87 7.13
C THR A 106 9.39 10.80 7.14
N PRO A 107 8.79 9.69 6.67
CA PRO A 107 7.35 9.47 6.79
C PRO A 107 6.87 9.56 8.25
N ALA A 108 7.61 9.00 9.21
CA ALA A 108 7.27 9.08 10.64
C ALA A 108 7.19 10.52 11.15
N GLU A 109 8.15 11.38 10.78
CA GLU A 109 8.17 12.77 11.19
C GLU A 109 6.88 13.49 10.76
N GLN A 110 6.43 13.27 9.52
CA GLN A 110 5.18 13.88 9.02
C GLN A 110 3.93 13.24 9.63
N LEU A 111 3.89 11.90 9.75
CA LEU A 111 2.71 11.17 10.21
C LEU A 111 2.48 11.32 11.72
N SER A 112 3.53 11.59 12.49
CA SER A 112 3.43 11.94 13.92
C SER A 112 2.74 13.29 14.17
N LEU A 113 2.65 14.15 13.16
CA LEU A 113 1.99 15.44 13.27
C LEU A 113 0.49 15.33 12.96
N PRO A 114 -0.35 16.16 13.63
CA PRO A 114 -1.71 16.44 13.17
C PRO A 114 -1.72 16.84 11.70
N ALA A 115 -2.72 16.39 10.93
CA ALA A 115 -2.81 16.63 9.49
C ALA A 115 -2.65 18.11 9.10
N GLN A 116 -3.23 19.03 9.89
CA GLN A 116 -3.13 20.48 9.67
C GLN A 116 -1.74 21.09 9.93
N ARG A 117 -0.81 20.33 10.53
CA ARG A 117 0.57 20.75 10.81
C ARG A 117 1.59 20.11 9.86
N ARG A 118 1.16 19.16 9.04
CA ARG A 118 2.03 18.50 8.05
C ARG A 118 2.44 19.49 6.98
N LYS A 119 3.67 19.34 6.50
CA LYS A 119 4.19 20.15 5.40
C LYS A 119 4.32 19.26 4.18
N PRO A 120 3.60 19.57 3.09
CA PRO A 120 3.78 18.84 1.84
C PRO A 120 5.21 18.95 1.34
N ALA A 121 5.67 17.96 0.59
CA ALA A 121 6.89 18.07 -0.19
C ALA A 121 6.78 19.24 -1.19
N GLU A 122 7.89 19.94 -1.41
CA GLU A 122 7.94 21.11 -2.29
C GLU A 122 7.68 20.72 -3.75
N ASP A 123 6.85 21.51 -4.46
CA ASP A 123 6.47 21.21 -5.85
C ASP A 123 7.68 21.04 -6.78
N ARG A 124 8.75 21.84 -6.55
CA ARG A 124 10.00 21.75 -7.34
C ARG A 124 10.70 20.39 -7.18
N ASP A 125 10.64 19.81 -5.99
CA ASP A 125 11.29 18.53 -5.69
C ASP A 125 10.47 17.42 -6.35
N LEU A 126 9.14 17.51 -6.30
CA LEU A 126 8.24 16.59 -6.99
C LEU A 126 8.43 16.64 -8.52
N ASP A 127 8.48 17.84 -9.10
CA ASP A 127 8.67 18.05 -10.54
C ASP A 127 10.01 17.46 -11.04
N THR A 128 11.05 17.53 -10.20
CA THR A 128 12.37 16.95 -10.50
C THR A 128 12.30 15.44 -10.73
N TYR A 129 11.51 14.72 -9.93
CA TYR A 129 11.45 13.26 -9.98
C TYR A 129 10.31 12.71 -10.83
N ASP A 130 9.22 13.47 -11.01
CA ASP A 130 7.99 13.00 -11.63
C ASP A 130 8.20 12.48 -13.07
N ALA A 131 9.06 13.12 -13.87
CA ALA A 131 9.38 12.63 -15.22
C ALA A 131 10.09 11.26 -15.18
N GLY A 132 11.10 11.13 -14.31
CA GLY A 132 11.81 9.87 -14.10
C GLY A 132 10.89 8.76 -13.60
N LEU A 133 10.01 9.08 -12.64
CA LEU A 133 9.04 8.12 -12.09
C LEU A 133 8.07 7.62 -13.16
N ARG A 134 7.54 8.50 -14.02
CA ARG A 134 6.67 8.08 -15.14
C ARG A 134 7.40 7.13 -16.09
N SER A 135 8.62 7.47 -16.48
CA SER A 135 9.44 6.63 -17.35
C SER A 135 9.77 5.28 -16.71
N ALA A 136 10.15 5.26 -15.43
CA ALA A 136 10.48 4.04 -14.71
C ALA A 136 9.25 3.14 -14.49
N LEU A 137 8.08 3.71 -14.17
CA LEU A 137 6.82 3.00 -14.06
C LEU A 137 6.44 2.31 -15.38
N LEU A 138 6.53 3.04 -16.50
CA LEU A 138 6.24 2.48 -17.83
C LEU A 138 7.22 1.36 -18.19
N LYS A 139 8.51 1.54 -17.91
CA LYS A 139 9.54 0.51 -18.14
C LYS A 139 9.29 -0.74 -17.30
N ALA A 140 8.95 -0.58 -16.02
CA ALA A 140 8.66 -1.68 -15.12
C ALA A 140 7.40 -2.45 -15.57
N ALA A 141 6.35 -1.74 -15.99
CA ALA A 141 5.14 -2.34 -16.53
C ALA A 141 5.40 -3.14 -17.82
N ALA A 142 6.19 -2.59 -18.75
CA ALA A 142 6.59 -3.29 -19.97
C ALA A 142 7.42 -4.55 -19.68
N ALA A 143 8.36 -4.47 -18.73
CA ALA A 143 9.17 -5.62 -18.33
C ALA A 143 8.34 -6.72 -17.66
N ALA A 144 7.30 -6.37 -16.89
CA ALA A 144 6.38 -7.34 -16.31
C ALA A 144 5.54 -8.04 -17.40
N ALA A 145 5.09 -7.31 -18.41
CA ALA A 145 4.37 -7.88 -19.55
C ALA A 145 5.23 -8.86 -20.35
N ALA A 146 6.52 -8.55 -20.56
CA ALA A 146 7.45 -9.43 -21.28
C ALA A 146 7.84 -10.70 -20.51
N LYS A 147 7.68 -10.73 -19.18
CA LYS A 147 7.94 -11.91 -18.33
C LYS A 147 6.73 -12.84 -18.20
N ALA A 148 5.53 -12.39 -18.60
CA ALA A 148 4.39 -13.29 -18.69
C ALA A 148 4.74 -14.36 -19.73
N PRO A 149 4.69 -15.66 -19.40
CA PRO A 149 5.00 -16.71 -20.35
C PRO A 149 4.09 -16.56 -21.58
N ASP A 150 4.69 -16.65 -22.77
CA ASP A 150 4.05 -16.48 -24.08
C ASP A 150 2.69 -17.20 -24.14
N GLY A 151 1.65 -16.39 -24.06
CA GLY A 151 0.26 -16.79 -24.17
C GLY A 151 -0.51 -15.63 -24.82
N SER A 152 -0.46 -15.60 -26.15
CA SER A 152 -1.14 -14.69 -27.08
C SER A 152 -0.56 -13.29 -27.28
N ALA A 153 0.49 -13.23 -28.12
CA ALA A 153 0.60 -12.15 -29.08
C ALA A 153 -0.39 -12.42 -30.24
N THR A 154 -1.62 -11.90 -30.11
CA THR A 154 -2.50 -11.69 -31.27
C THR A 154 -3.30 -10.41 -31.06
N GLU A 155 -3.31 -9.57 -32.10
CA GLU A 155 -4.00 -8.29 -32.26
C GLU A 155 -5.47 -8.23 -31.79
N PRO A 156 -6.06 -7.02 -31.57
CA PRO A 156 -7.37 -6.87 -30.97
C PRO A 156 -8.46 -7.28 -31.96
N ARG A 157 -9.06 -8.45 -31.74
CA ARG A 157 -10.30 -8.85 -32.39
C ARG A 157 -11.33 -9.19 -31.33
N ALA A 158 -12.49 -8.54 -31.44
CA ALA A 158 -13.67 -8.79 -30.64
C ALA A 158 -14.06 -10.28 -30.66
N GLU A 159 -14.66 -10.74 -29.55
CA GLU A 159 -15.30 -12.05 -29.35
C GLU A 159 -14.28 -13.20 -29.32
N THR A 160 -14.00 -13.88 -28.21
CA THR A 160 -14.92 -14.62 -27.33
C THR A 160 -14.10 -15.04 -26.10
N LEU A 161 -14.65 -14.86 -24.89
CA LEU A 161 -14.04 -15.35 -23.64
C LEU A 161 -13.82 -16.87 -23.71
N PRO A 162 -12.60 -17.42 -23.53
CA PRO A 162 -12.46 -18.81 -23.16
C PRO A 162 -12.91 -18.97 -21.70
N ALA A 163 -13.76 -19.97 -21.50
CA ALA A 163 -14.40 -20.31 -20.25
C ALA A 163 -13.42 -20.35 -19.06
N THR A 164 -13.88 -19.78 -17.95
CA THR A 164 -13.35 -19.91 -16.59
C THR A 164 -13.00 -21.36 -16.28
N GLY A 165 -11.70 -21.66 -16.22
CA GLY A 165 -11.19 -22.90 -15.66
C GLY A 165 -11.45 -23.00 -14.15
N PRO A 166 -11.31 -24.19 -13.55
CA PRO A 166 -11.79 -24.53 -12.21
C PRO A 166 -10.98 -23.94 -11.03
N GLU A 167 -10.25 -22.83 -11.19
CA GLU A 167 -9.49 -22.21 -10.09
C GLU A 167 -10.33 -21.43 -9.08
N GLU A 168 -11.58 -21.08 -9.43
CA GLU A 168 -12.48 -20.27 -8.59
C GLU A 168 -13.01 -21.00 -7.33
N THR A 169 -12.81 -22.31 -7.21
CA THR A 169 -13.32 -23.12 -6.09
C THR A 169 -12.28 -23.58 -5.08
N ALA A 170 -10.98 -23.40 -5.36
CA ALA A 170 -9.95 -23.72 -4.38
C ALA A 170 -10.04 -22.73 -3.19
N PRO A 171 -9.90 -23.20 -1.93
CA PRO A 171 -9.92 -22.32 -0.76
C PRO A 171 -8.77 -21.29 -0.83
N LEU A 172 -9.01 -20.11 -0.27
CA LEU A 172 -7.96 -19.09 -0.15
C LEU A 172 -6.80 -19.62 0.71
N PRO A 173 -5.55 -19.22 0.43
CA PRO A 173 -4.41 -19.55 1.27
C PRO A 173 -4.63 -19.14 2.74
N ALA A 174 -4.03 -19.88 3.68
CA ALA A 174 -4.16 -19.58 5.10
C ALA A 174 -3.38 -18.30 5.47
N ILE A 175 -3.99 -17.48 6.33
CA ILE A 175 -3.39 -16.30 6.96
C ILE A 175 -3.26 -16.57 8.46
N ARG A 176 -2.08 -16.33 9.00
CA ARG A 176 -1.83 -16.33 10.44
C ARG A 176 -2.12 -14.95 11.00
N ALA A 177 -2.73 -14.92 12.18
CA ALA A 177 -3.00 -13.72 12.94
C ALA A 177 -2.44 -13.87 14.36
N TRP A 178 -1.70 -12.88 14.85
CA TRP A 178 -1.18 -12.87 16.22
C TRP A 178 -1.07 -11.45 16.78
N THR A 179 -0.96 -11.32 18.10
CA THR A 179 -0.62 -10.06 18.75
C THR A 179 0.91 -9.95 18.80
N PRO A 180 1.50 -8.82 18.36
CA PRO A 180 2.95 -8.66 18.38
C PRO A 180 3.49 -8.55 19.81
N SER A 181 4.79 -8.76 19.97
CA SER A 181 5.47 -8.75 21.27
C SER A 181 5.34 -7.40 22.00
N SER A 182 5.36 -6.31 21.23
CA SER A 182 5.19 -4.93 21.69
C SER A 182 3.93 -4.31 21.05
N PRO A 183 2.73 -4.61 21.57
CA PRO A 183 1.49 -4.16 20.94
C PRO A 183 1.33 -2.63 21.02
N ALA A 184 0.81 -2.06 19.94
CA ALA A 184 0.57 -0.63 19.79
C ALA A 184 -0.92 -0.36 20.07
N GLY A 185 -1.28 -0.45 21.36
CA GLY A 185 -2.67 -0.44 21.81
C GLY A 185 -3.28 -1.84 21.94
N SER A 186 -4.51 -1.90 22.44
CA SER A 186 -5.24 -3.16 22.73
C SER A 186 -5.60 -3.97 21.51
N ASP A 187 -5.76 -3.32 20.35
CA ASP A 187 -6.33 -3.91 19.14
C ASP A 187 -5.30 -4.02 18.01
N HIS A 188 -4.02 -4.19 18.36
CA HIS A 188 -2.93 -4.47 17.42
C HIS A 188 -2.90 -5.97 17.07
N THR A 189 -3.08 -6.29 15.79
CA THR A 189 -2.94 -7.64 15.25
C THR A 189 -2.01 -7.61 14.04
N VAL A 190 -1.09 -8.58 13.97
CA VAL A 190 -0.27 -8.81 12.79
C VAL A 190 -0.87 -9.94 11.97
N LEU A 191 -0.99 -9.74 10.67
CA LEU A 191 -1.41 -10.72 9.68
C LEU A 191 -0.23 -11.09 8.78
N ALA A 192 -0.04 -12.37 8.50
CA ALA A 192 0.94 -12.83 7.51
C ALA A 192 0.44 -14.09 6.80
N PRO A 193 0.76 -14.28 5.50
CA PRO A 193 0.58 -15.56 4.85
C PRO A 193 1.32 -16.68 5.62
N ASP A 194 0.73 -17.86 5.64
CA ASP A 194 1.37 -19.02 6.28
C ASP A 194 2.59 -19.50 5.49
N ARG A 195 2.54 -19.35 4.16
CA ARG A 195 3.69 -19.56 3.28
C ARG A 195 4.76 -18.50 3.56
N PRO A 196 6.04 -18.87 3.68
CA PRO A 196 7.13 -17.89 3.76
C PRO A 196 7.22 -17.09 2.45
N ILE A 197 7.19 -15.77 2.59
CA ILE A 197 7.32 -14.80 1.50
C ILE A 197 8.54 -13.94 1.80
N GLY A 198 9.64 -14.22 1.09
CA GLY A 198 10.93 -13.54 1.31
C GLY A 198 10.99 -12.13 0.70
N SER A 199 10.15 -11.86 -0.29
CA SER A 199 9.98 -10.54 -0.92
C SER A 199 8.52 -10.25 -1.15
N VAL A 200 8.11 -8.99 -0.98
CA VAL A 200 6.76 -8.54 -1.33
C VAL A 200 6.42 -8.76 -2.82
N GLU A 201 7.42 -8.88 -3.68
CA GLU A 201 7.21 -9.21 -5.10
C GLU A 201 6.70 -10.65 -5.31
N ASP A 202 6.92 -11.55 -4.34
CA ASP A 202 6.51 -12.96 -4.39
C ASP A 202 5.06 -13.17 -3.92
N VAL A 203 4.36 -12.11 -3.54
CA VAL A 203 2.95 -12.16 -3.14
C VAL A 203 2.08 -12.47 -4.34
N THR A 204 1.27 -13.51 -4.23
CA THR A 204 0.31 -13.89 -5.27
C THR A 204 -1.02 -13.14 -5.10
N PRO A 205 -1.83 -13.01 -6.17
CA PRO A 205 -3.16 -12.42 -6.07
C PRO A 205 -4.06 -13.13 -5.04
N ARG A 206 -3.96 -14.46 -4.93
CA ARG A 206 -4.74 -15.25 -3.96
C ARG A 206 -4.35 -14.96 -2.52
N GLU A 207 -3.05 -14.73 -2.25
CA GLU A 207 -2.58 -14.31 -0.92
C GLU A 207 -3.05 -12.90 -0.57
N LEU A 208 -3.06 -11.97 -1.53
CA LEU A 208 -3.63 -10.64 -1.33
C LEU A 208 -5.13 -10.70 -1.01
N LEU A 209 -5.89 -11.54 -1.72
CA LEU A 209 -7.31 -11.77 -1.42
C LEU A 209 -7.52 -12.40 -0.03
N ALA A 210 -6.66 -13.34 0.36
CA ALA A 210 -6.71 -13.95 1.69
C ALA A 210 -6.42 -12.94 2.80
N LEU A 211 -5.41 -12.07 2.62
CA LEU A 211 -5.11 -10.96 3.53
C LEU A 211 -6.29 -9.99 3.64
N ALA A 212 -6.91 -9.62 2.51
CA ALA A 212 -8.09 -8.75 2.49
C ALA A 212 -9.27 -9.36 3.27
N ALA A 213 -9.54 -10.66 3.11
CA ALA A 213 -10.60 -11.37 3.83
C ALA A 213 -10.32 -11.44 5.34
N ALA A 214 -9.07 -11.71 5.73
CA ALA A 214 -8.64 -11.69 7.12
C ALA A 214 -8.79 -10.29 7.74
N LEU A 215 -8.44 -9.24 6.99
CA LEU A 215 -8.57 -7.85 7.42
C LEU A 215 -10.03 -7.44 7.62
N GLU A 216 -10.93 -7.86 6.72
CA GLU A 216 -12.37 -7.61 6.86
C GLU A 216 -12.92 -8.27 8.14
N THR A 217 -12.48 -9.48 8.45
CA THR A 217 -12.86 -10.18 9.68
C THR A 217 -12.41 -9.40 10.93
N LEU A 218 -11.19 -8.83 10.92
CA LEU A 218 -10.69 -8.01 12.02
C LEU A 218 -11.46 -6.70 12.18
N ALA A 219 -11.92 -6.10 11.08
CA ALA A 219 -12.67 -4.84 11.09
C ALA A 219 -14.11 -4.98 11.60
N LEU A 220 -14.64 -6.21 11.65
CA LEU A 220 -15.96 -6.52 12.20
C LEU A 220 -15.97 -6.72 13.73
N ARG A 221 -14.83 -6.59 14.40
CA ARG A 221 -14.75 -6.72 15.87
C ARG A 221 -15.53 -5.58 16.55
N PRO A 222 -16.32 -5.84 17.61
CA PRO A 222 -17.16 -4.82 18.25
C PRO A 222 -16.41 -3.60 18.81
N ALA A 223 -15.13 -3.74 19.14
CA ALA A 223 -14.33 -2.69 19.77
C ALA A 223 -13.72 -1.68 18.77
N VAL A 224 -13.76 -1.97 17.46
CA VAL A 224 -13.12 -1.15 16.44
C VAL A 224 -14.15 -0.61 15.46
N THR A 225 -13.95 0.63 15.03
CA THR A 225 -14.73 1.30 13.97
C THR A 225 -14.05 1.22 12.60
N GLY A 226 -12.78 0.84 12.58
CA GLY A 226 -11.97 0.63 11.39
C GLY A 226 -10.56 0.24 11.78
N LEU A 227 -9.67 0.12 10.79
CA LEU A 227 -8.27 -0.26 10.99
C LEU A 227 -7.33 0.72 10.30
N SER A 228 -6.20 0.99 10.95
CA SER A 228 -5.01 1.56 10.31
C SER A 228 -4.04 0.43 10.02
N CYS A 229 -3.63 0.30 8.76
CA CYS A 229 -2.80 -0.81 8.32
C CYS A 229 -1.43 -0.31 7.89
N VAL A 230 -0.38 -0.99 8.33
CA VAL A 230 1.01 -0.74 7.93
C VAL A 230 1.63 -2.06 7.47
N VAL A 231 2.28 -2.03 6.30
CA VAL A 231 3.05 -3.16 5.77
C VAL A 231 4.48 -2.67 5.57
N PRO A 232 5.39 -2.91 6.53
CA PRO A 232 6.81 -2.65 6.35
C PRO A 232 7.38 -3.53 5.24
N ASP A 233 8.53 -3.11 4.71
CA ASP A 233 9.29 -3.91 3.78
C ASP A 233 9.74 -5.24 4.42
N THR A 234 9.79 -6.31 3.63
CA THR A 234 10.37 -7.59 4.06
C THR A 234 11.82 -7.43 4.52
N ALA A 235 12.57 -6.46 3.99
CA ALA A 235 13.92 -6.16 4.46
C ALA A 235 13.97 -5.68 5.94
N VAL A 236 12.89 -5.07 6.44
CA VAL A 236 12.79 -4.56 7.82
C VAL A 236 12.35 -5.64 8.81
N THR A 237 11.67 -6.68 8.32
CA THR A 237 11.04 -7.74 9.13
C THR A 237 11.76 -9.09 9.05
N ASP A 238 13.07 -9.06 8.75
CA ASP A 238 13.91 -10.25 8.56
C ASP A 238 13.36 -11.21 7.49
N GLY A 239 12.86 -10.66 6.39
CA GLY A 239 12.35 -11.40 5.24
C GLY A 239 10.92 -11.92 5.41
N ARG A 240 10.10 -11.31 6.28
CA ARG A 240 8.72 -11.75 6.54
C ARG A 240 7.69 -10.71 6.08
N LEU A 241 6.73 -11.11 5.25
CA LEU A 241 5.62 -10.22 4.95
C LEU A 241 4.68 -10.12 6.16
N GLU A 242 4.67 -8.96 6.82
CA GLU A 242 3.82 -8.69 7.97
C GLU A 242 2.92 -7.48 7.70
N LEU A 243 1.60 -7.66 7.87
CA LEU A 243 0.62 -6.58 7.84
C LEU A 243 0.18 -6.30 9.27
N HIS A 244 0.54 -5.13 9.78
CA HIS A 244 0.15 -4.65 11.09
C HIS A 244 -1.17 -3.90 10.99
N ALA A 245 -2.23 -4.50 11.55
CA ALA A 245 -3.56 -3.92 11.64
C ALA A 245 -3.81 -3.37 13.04
N LEU A 246 -3.97 -2.05 13.14
CA LEU A 246 -4.27 -1.34 14.37
C LEU A 246 -5.76 -1.02 14.41
N GLY A 247 -6.47 -1.59 15.38
CA GLY A 247 -7.86 -1.24 15.65
C GLY A 247 -8.02 0.25 15.97
N ARG A 248 -8.96 0.89 15.28
CA ARG A 248 -9.27 2.31 15.45
C ARG A 248 -10.65 2.56 16.03
N SER A 249 -10.81 3.54 16.92
CA SER A 249 -12.09 4.02 17.43
C SER A 249 -12.19 5.55 17.42
N ALA A 250 -13.39 6.09 17.15
CA ALA A 250 -13.62 7.54 17.11
C ALA A 250 -13.42 8.25 18.48
N GLY A 251 -13.38 7.50 19.58
CA GLY A 251 -13.19 7.98 20.95
C GLY A 251 -11.85 7.61 21.57
N GLU A 252 -10.83 7.31 20.75
CA GLU A 252 -9.48 6.97 21.23
C GLU A 252 -8.90 8.05 22.15
N ALA A 253 -8.46 7.64 23.34
CA ALA A 253 -7.72 8.51 24.25
C ALA A 253 -6.25 8.72 23.79
N VAL A 254 -5.69 7.75 23.08
CA VAL A 254 -4.30 7.75 22.57
C VAL A 254 -4.32 7.19 21.15
N ASN A 255 -3.61 7.84 20.23
CA ASN A 255 -3.51 7.37 18.86
C ASN A 255 -2.54 6.17 18.78
N PRO A 256 -3.01 4.98 18.36
CA PRO A 256 -2.17 3.78 18.31
C PRO A 256 -1.00 3.91 17.33
N PHE A 257 -1.08 4.79 16.33
CA PHE A 257 0.02 5.06 15.41
C PHE A 257 1.22 5.72 16.11
N GLU A 258 0.99 6.59 17.10
CA GLU A 258 2.09 7.17 17.88
C GLU A 258 2.86 6.11 18.67
N MET A 259 2.16 5.07 19.13
CA MET A 259 2.76 3.91 19.78
C MET A 259 3.51 3.04 18.76
N LEU A 260 2.93 2.87 17.56
CA LEU A 260 3.54 2.12 16.47
C LEU A 260 4.88 2.70 16.03
N LEU A 261 4.99 4.02 15.95
CA LEU A 261 6.25 4.72 15.61
C LEU A 261 7.36 4.46 16.63
N ARG A 262 7.02 4.02 17.85
CA ARG A 262 7.97 3.63 18.89
C ARG A 262 8.20 2.13 18.96
N ALA A 263 7.45 1.32 18.21
CA ALA A 263 7.60 -0.12 18.19
C ALA A 263 8.86 -0.49 17.39
N PRO A 264 9.80 -1.25 17.96
CA PRO A 264 11.06 -1.57 17.30
C PRO A 264 10.87 -2.34 15.99
N GLU A 265 9.76 -3.06 15.83
CA GLU A 265 9.45 -3.86 14.64
C GLU A 265 9.04 -3.01 13.42
N ILE A 266 8.54 -1.78 13.62
CA ILE A 266 8.04 -0.91 12.53
C ILE A 266 8.78 0.41 12.44
N SER A 267 9.33 0.87 13.56
CA SER A 267 10.10 2.11 13.64
C SER A 267 11.14 2.24 12.51
N PRO A 268 11.94 1.22 12.12
CA PRO A 268 12.91 1.36 11.02
C PRO A 268 12.28 1.49 9.63
N ALA A 269 11.03 1.09 9.45
CA ALA A 269 10.32 1.22 8.19
C ALA A 269 9.79 2.66 7.97
N LEU A 270 9.69 3.45 9.04
CA LEU A 270 9.06 4.78 9.04
C LEU A 270 10.00 5.91 9.52
N LEU A 271 11.01 5.60 10.34
CA LEU A 271 12.16 6.45 10.71
C LEU A 271 13.34 6.21 9.80
#